data_AF-A0AAN8K0L8-F1
#
_entry.id   AF-A0AAN8K0L8-F1
#
_cell.length_a   1.000
_cell.length_b   1.000
_cell.length_c   1.000
_cell.angle_alpha   90.00
_cell.angle_beta   90.00
_cell.angle_gamma   90.00
#
_symmetry.space_group_name_H-M   'P 1'
#
loop_
_entity.id
_entity.type
_entity.pdbx_description
1 polymer ?
#
loop_
_entity_poly.entity_id
_entity_poly.type
_entity_poly.pdbx_seq_one_letter_code
_entity_poly.pdbx_strand_id
1 'polypeptide(L)'
;MELRILLYFYITVVVLVQHVVSSDHSLAKQDDVPLVRHKRMLIKDKEWTNGIVPYIYDTSIDASAKNEILAAIDYVQKYTCITFVPLTNDTRSTYNLDHDGYVRFINKGS
;
A
#
# COMPACT_ATOMS: atom_id res chain seq x y z
N MET A 1 -4.44 11.36 -25.64
CA MET A 1 -5.34 10.61 -24.73
C MET A 1 -4.67 9.27 -24.53
N GLU A 2 -4.04 8.91 -23.41
CA GLU A 2 -4.43 9.15 -22.00
C GLU A 2 -3.23 8.90 -21.05
N LEU A 3 -2.09 9.58 -21.24
CA LEU A 3 -1.01 9.55 -20.22
C LEU A 3 -1.43 10.29 -18.92
N ARG A 4 -2.53 11.06 -18.99
CA ARG A 4 -3.09 11.83 -17.87
C ARG A 4 -3.85 10.95 -16.88
N ILE A 5 -4.56 9.90 -17.33
CA ILE A 5 -5.26 8.96 -16.44
C ILE A 5 -4.29 8.21 -15.53
N LEU A 6 -3.16 7.72 -16.06
CA LEU A 6 -2.20 6.93 -15.27
C LEU A 6 -1.52 7.76 -14.17
N LEU A 7 -1.22 9.03 -14.43
CA LEU A 7 -0.72 9.95 -13.39
C LEU A 7 -1.81 10.27 -12.35
N TYR A 8 -3.06 10.41 -12.77
CA TYR A 8 -4.17 10.64 -11.84
C TYR A 8 -4.35 9.45 -10.89
N PHE A 9 -4.33 8.22 -11.40
CA PHE A 9 -4.39 7.01 -10.55
C PHE A 9 -3.17 6.89 -9.63
N TYR A 10 -1.95 7.16 -10.10
CA TYR A 10 -0.75 7.18 -9.27
C TYR A 10 -0.83 8.22 -8.14
N ILE A 11 -1.36 9.42 -8.42
CA ILE A 11 -1.53 10.47 -7.42
C ILE A 11 -2.64 10.09 -6.42
N THR A 12 -3.78 9.57 -6.88
CA THR A 12 -4.91 9.22 -6.00
C THR A 12 -4.58 8.06 -5.07
N VAL A 13 -3.91 7.01 -5.54
CA VAL A 13 -3.49 5.87 -4.71
C VAL A 13 -2.49 6.32 -3.64
N VAL A 14 -1.61 7.27 -3.95
CA VAL A 14 -0.63 7.82 -2.98
C VAL A 14 -1.29 8.71 -1.93
N VAL A 15 -2.37 9.42 -2.26
CA VAL A 15 -3.11 10.30 -1.33
C VAL A 15 -4.00 9.50 -0.36
N LEU A 16 -4.61 8.38 -0.80
CA LEU A 16 -5.60 7.67 0.01
C LEU A 16 -5.01 6.94 1.24
N VAL A 17 -3.72 6.61 1.21
CA VAL A 17 -3.01 5.89 2.29
C VAL A 17 -2.62 6.82 3.45
N GLN A 18 -2.66 8.15 3.29
CA GLN A 18 -2.24 9.08 4.35
C GLN A 18 -3.32 9.41 5.39
N HIS A 19 -4.56 8.92 5.25
CA HIS A 19 -5.69 9.41 6.05
C HIS A 19 -6.16 8.53 7.23
N VAL A 20 -5.33 7.59 7.73
CA VAL A 20 -5.70 6.76 8.90
C VAL A 20 -4.57 6.73 9.93
N VAL A 21 -4.27 7.90 10.53
CA VAL A 21 -3.58 7.94 11.83
C VAL A 21 -4.19 9.08 12.66
N SER A 22 -4.98 8.65 13.65
CA SER A 22 -5.36 9.30 14.93
C SER A 22 -5.95 10.71 14.93
N SER A 23 -7.27 10.79 15.16
CA SER A 23 -7.91 11.94 15.81
C SER A 23 -7.97 11.69 17.32
N ASP A 24 -7.55 12.72 18.08
CA ASP A 24 -8.01 13.11 19.42
C ASP A 24 -6.86 13.42 20.39
N HIS A 25 -6.27 14.61 20.22
CA HIS A 25 -5.96 15.48 21.35
C HIS A 25 -5.95 16.94 20.89
N SER A 26 -6.64 17.78 21.66
CA SER A 26 -7.03 19.14 21.35
C SER A 26 -5.88 20.16 21.49
N LEU A 27 -6.09 21.32 20.86
CA LEU A 27 -5.49 22.64 21.13
C LEU A 27 -4.11 22.93 20.48
N ALA A 28 -4.13 23.65 19.37
CA ALA A 28 -3.64 25.04 19.24
C ALA A 28 -3.38 25.36 17.76
N LYS A 29 -3.66 26.60 17.36
CA LYS A 29 -3.34 27.13 16.03
C LYS A 29 -1.85 26.89 15.74
N GLN A 30 -1.54 26.18 14.66
CA GLN A 30 -0.18 26.09 14.13
C GLN A 30 -0.20 26.70 12.74
N ASP A 31 0.67 27.68 12.54
CA ASP A 31 0.87 28.48 11.35
C ASP A 31 1.01 27.64 10.07
N ASP A 32 0.71 28.23 8.90
CA ASP A 32 0.94 27.67 7.56
C ASP A 32 2.41 27.26 7.38
N VAL A 33 2.80 26.10 7.90
CA VAL A 33 4.07 25.45 7.59
C VAL A 33 3.90 24.89 6.18
N PRO A 34 4.69 25.34 5.20
CA PRO A 34 4.67 24.75 3.88
C PRO A 34 4.87 23.25 4.06
N LEU A 35 3.99 22.42 3.48
CA LEU A 35 4.16 20.97 3.47
C LEU A 35 5.43 20.66 2.65
N VAL A 36 6.58 20.79 3.30
CA VAL A 36 7.87 20.41 2.73
C VAL A 36 7.78 18.91 2.55
N ARG A 37 7.72 18.49 1.29
CA ARG A 37 7.77 17.08 0.92
C ARG A 37 9.10 16.54 1.42
N HIS A 38 9.07 15.93 2.60
CA HIS A 38 10.17 15.12 3.06
C HIS A 38 10.28 13.98 2.05
N LYS A 39 11.45 13.87 1.40
CA LYS A 39 11.76 12.72 0.57
C LYS A 39 11.49 11.50 1.43
N ARG A 40 10.54 10.65 1.02
CA ARG A 40 10.26 9.41 1.75
C ARG A 40 11.57 8.64 1.79
N MET A 41 12.16 8.54 2.97
CA MET A 41 13.42 7.84 3.13
C MET A 41 13.11 6.37 3.03
N LEU A 42 13.71 5.70 2.04
CA LEU A 42 13.79 4.25 2.07
C LEU A 42 14.68 3.89 3.26
N ILE A 43 14.09 3.29 4.28
CA ILE A 43 14.85 2.74 5.39
C ILE A 43 15.34 1.38 4.91
N LYS A 44 16.64 1.30 4.60
CA LYS A 44 17.30 0.16 3.93
C LYS A 44 17.08 -1.19 4.64
N ASP A 45 16.74 -1.17 5.93
CA ASP A 45 16.53 -2.36 6.75
C ASP A 45 15.04 -2.68 7.00
N LYS A 46 14.13 -2.06 6.25
CA LYS A 46 12.68 -2.34 6.29
C LYS A 46 12.15 -2.86 4.95
N GLU A 47 13.04 -3.39 4.12
CA GLU A 47 12.68 -3.98 2.85
C GLU A 47 12.08 -5.37 3.07
N TRP A 48 11.16 -5.76 2.20
CA TRP A 48 10.58 -7.09 2.20
C TRP A 48 11.61 -8.09 1.68
N THR A 49 11.92 -9.10 2.47
CA THR A 49 12.93 -10.09 2.10
C THR A 49 12.53 -10.82 0.83
N ASN A 50 13.49 -10.93 -0.09
CA ASN A 50 13.29 -11.47 -1.44
C ASN A 50 12.22 -10.73 -2.28
N GLY A 51 11.82 -9.52 -1.87
CA GLY A 51 10.74 -8.77 -2.51
C GLY A 51 9.37 -9.43 -2.37
N ILE A 52 9.20 -10.40 -1.46
CA ILE A 52 7.94 -11.12 -1.27
C ILE A 52 7.04 -10.33 -0.31
N VAL A 53 5.87 -9.95 -0.79
CA VAL A 53 4.89 -9.17 -0.02
C VAL A 53 3.64 -10.02 0.19
N PRO A 54 3.43 -10.59 1.39
CA PRO A 54 2.19 -11.26 1.71
C PRO A 54 1.02 -10.27 1.72
N TYR A 55 -0.14 -10.69 1.23
CA TYR A 55 -1.34 -9.86 1.27
C TYR A 55 -2.61 -10.63 1.63
N ILE A 56 -3.59 -9.89 2.15
CA ILE A 56 -4.96 -10.36 2.37
C ILE A 56 -5.97 -9.33 1.92
N TYR A 57 -7.16 -9.82 1.56
CA TYR A 57 -8.33 -8.99 1.39
C TYR A 57 -9.11 -8.92 2.69
N ASP A 58 -9.61 -7.74 3.01
CA ASP A 58 -10.69 -7.61 3.96
C ASP A 58 -11.98 -8.26 3.43
N THR A 59 -12.84 -8.72 4.32
CA THR A 59 -14.11 -9.38 3.95
C THR A 59 -15.09 -8.44 3.27
N SER A 60 -14.91 -7.12 3.45
CA SER A 60 -15.72 -6.07 2.82
C SER A 60 -15.40 -5.80 1.34
N ILE A 61 -14.38 -6.45 0.76
CA ILE A 61 -13.99 -6.23 -0.64
C ILE A 61 -14.84 -7.11 -1.57
N ASP A 62 -15.53 -6.46 -2.50
CA ASP A 62 -16.34 -7.08 -3.53
C ASP A 62 -15.48 -7.67 -4.68
N ALA A 63 -16.13 -8.41 -5.58
CA ALA A 63 -15.41 -9.02 -6.69
C ALA A 63 -14.82 -7.99 -7.66
N SER A 64 -15.47 -6.84 -7.86
CA SER A 64 -14.98 -5.80 -8.77
C SER A 64 -13.72 -5.14 -8.22
N ALA A 65 -13.71 -4.74 -6.94
CA ALA A 65 -12.51 -4.17 -6.33
C ALA A 65 -11.37 -5.19 -6.26
N LYS A 66 -11.65 -6.50 -6.07
CA LYS A 66 -10.60 -7.53 -6.17
C LYS A 66 -9.92 -7.53 -7.53
N ASN A 67 -10.69 -7.40 -8.62
CA ASN A 67 -10.11 -7.35 -9.96
C ASN A 67 -9.23 -6.10 -10.17
N GLU A 68 -9.64 -4.96 -9.64
CA GLU A 68 -8.84 -3.73 -9.68
C GLU A 68 -7.54 -3.87 -8.88
N ILE A 69 -7.61 -4.47 -7.69
CA ILE A 69 -6.43 -4.75 -6.86
C ILE A 69 -5.49 -5.70 -7.58
N LEU A 70 -6.00 -6.76 -8.21
CA LEU A 70 -5.19 -7.70 -8.97
C LEU A 70 -4.51 -7.03 -10.16
N ALA A 71 -5.20 -6.12 -10.87
CA ALA A 71 -4.60 -5.35 -11.95
C ALA A 71 -3.48 -4.42 -11.45
N ALA A 72 -3.66 -3.81 -10.27
CA ALA A 72 -2.63 -2.99 -9.64
C ALA A 72 -1.42 -3.83 -9.19
N ILE A 73 -1.66 -5.01 -8.63
CA ILE A 73 -0.62 -5.98 -8.27
C ILE A 73 0.18 -6.37 -9.53
N ASP A 74 -0.50 -6.80 -10.59
CA ASP A 74 0.15 -7.20 -11.85
C ASP A 74 1.02 -6.07 -12.43
N TYR A 75 0.52 -4.84 -12.40
CA TYR A 75 1.28 -3.67 -12.82
C TYR A 75 2.58 -3.51 -12.03
N VAL A 76 2.54 -3.65 -10.70
CA VAL A 76 3.75 -3.55 -9.86
C VAL A 76 4.71 -4.70 -10.14
N GLN A 77 4.21 -5.94 -10.22
CA GLN A 77 5.05 -7.11 -10.49
C GLN A 77 5.68 -7.07 -11.88
N LYS A 78 5.03 -6.44 -12.85
CA LYS A 78 5.56 -6.27 -14.21
C LYS A 78 6.77 -5.34 -14.28
N TYR A 79 6.82 -4.31 -13.44
CA TYR A 79 7.85 -3.26 -13.51
C TYR A 79 8.84 -3.28 -12.34
N THR A 80 8.67 -4.20 -11.38
CA THR A 80 9.52 -4.29 -10.20
C THR A 80 9.84 -5.76 -9.89
N CYS A 81 10.79 -6.00 -8.99
CA CYS A 81 11.07 -7.34 -8.46
C CYS A 81 10.16 -7.73 -7.29
N ILE A 82 9.13 -6.93 -6.98
CA ILE A 82 8.19 -7.23 -5.90
C ILE A 82 7.25 -8.34 -6.36
N THR A 83 7.01 -9.33 -5.51
CA THR A 83 6.08 -10.42 -5.76
C THR A 83 5.02 -10.45 -4.66
N PHE A 84 3.76 -10.28 -5.03
CA PHE A 84 2.65 -10.37 -4.09
C PHE A 84 2.18 -11.82 -3.96
N VAL A 85 2.03 -12.29 -2.73
CA VAL A 85 1.58 -13.67 -2.44
C VAL A 85 0.40 -13.65 -1.46
N PRO A 86 -0.64 -14.46 -1.65
CA PRO A 86 -1.70 -14.59 -0.65
C PRO A 86 -1.12 -15.05 0.68
N LEU A 87 -1.51 -14.39 1.78
CA LEU A 87 -1.11 -14.79 3.11
C LEU A 87 -1.94 -16.00 3.55
N THR A 88 -1.24 -17.09 3.85
CA THR A 88 -1.74 -18.31 4.46
C THR A 88 -0.87 -18.63 5.68
N ASN A 89 -1.24 -19.67 6.45
CA ASN A 89 -0.45 -20.10 7.61
C ASN A 89 0.98 -20.55 7.22
N ASP A 90 1.17 -21.02 5.99
CA ASP A 90 2.43 -21.55 5.50
C ASP A 90 3.24 -20.55 4.67
N THR A 91 2.71 -19.35 4.38
CA THR A 91 3.42 -18.35 3.56
C THR A 91 4.79 -18.02 4.14
N ARG A 92 4.88 -17.87 5.47
CA ARG A 92 6.15 -17.54 6.12
C ARG A 92 7.21 -18.61 5.91
N SER A 93 6.86 -19.88 6.14
CA SER A 93 7.78 -21.01 5.97
C SER A 93 8.09 -21.28 4.50
N THR A 94 7.11 -21.14 3.62
CA THR A 94 7.25 -21.39 2.17
C THR A 94 8.24 -20.43 1.52
N TYR A 95 8.20 -19.15 1.90
CA TYR A 95 9.04 -18.11 1.30
C TYR A 95 10.23 -17.69 2.16
N ASN A 96 10.49 -18.39 3.28
CA ASN A 96 11.54 -18.08 4.26
C ASN A 96 11.54 -16.60 4.67
N LEU A 97 10.35 -16.08 4.99
CA LEU A 97 10.20 -14.67 5.34
C LEU A 97 10.76 -14.41 6.74
N ASP A 98 11.58 -13.37 6.86
CA ASP A 98 12.14 -12.87 8.12
C ASP A 98 11.22 -11.87 8.82
N HIS A 99 10.13 -11.47 8.17
CA HIS A 99 9.14 -10.52 8.66
C HIS A 99 7.74 -11.12 8.81
N ASP A 100 6.97 -10.56 9.74
CA ASP A 100 5.53 -10.87 9.95
C ASP A 100 4.59 -9.87 9.28
N GLY A 101 5.14 -8.87 8.58
CA GLY A 101 4.35 -7.88 7.89
C GLY A 101 3.49 -8.49 6.78
N TYR A 102 2.36 -7.85 6.49
CA TYR A 102 1.57 -8.13 5.29
C TYR A 102 0.79 -6.87 4.88
N VAL A 103 0.36 -6.83 3.61
CA VAL A 103 -0.54 -5.79 3.10
C VAL A 103 -1.98 -6.26 3.27
N ARG A 104 -2.80 -5.46 3.96
CA ARG A 104 -4.25 -5.67 4.02
C ARG A 104 -4.93 -4.69 3.09
N PHE A 105 -5.56 -5.20 2.04
CA PHE A 105 -6.45 -4.39 1.22
C PHE A 105 -7.77 -4.24 1.97
N ILE A 106 -8.21 -3.00 2.15
CA ILE A 106 -9.47 -2.66 2.81
C ILE A 106 -10.34 -1.89 1.82
N ASN A 107 -11.64 -2.15 1.83
CA ASN A 107 -12.58 -1.29 1.12
C ASN A 107 -12.77 -0.01 1.95
N LYS A 108 -12.18 1.10 1.50
CA LYS A 108 -12.62 2.41 1.98
C LYS A 108 -13.91 2.75 1.23
N GLY A 109 -15.02 2.23 1.74
CA GLY A 109 -16.34 2.71 1.33
C GLY A 109 -16.38 4.23 1.44
N SER A 110 -16.91 4.85 0.37
CA SER A 110 -17.17 6.28 0.21
C SER A 110 -17.77 6.95 1.44
#